data_AF-A0A2V7Z897-F1
#
_entry.id   AF-A0A2V7Z897-F1
#
_cell.length_a   1.000
_cell.length_b   1.000
_cell.length_c   1.000
_cell.angle_alpha   90.00
_cell.angle_beta   90.00
_cell.angle_gamma   90.00
#
_symmetry.space_group_name_H-M   'P 1'
#
loop_
_entity.id
_entity.type
_entity.pdbx_description
1 polymer ?
#
loop_
_entity_poly.entity_id
_entity_poly.type
_entity_poly.pdbx_seq_one_letter_code
_entity_poly.pdbx_strand_id
1 'polypeptide(L)'
;MLAGWAMLAPFFAFRAGWREYARVSPAGWGAILFLGIGCSGLGYLFWYAGLEKLETSRVAAFLYLEPLVTLAAAVVLLGEPVHWTTLAGGAIVLAGVFLVQRARKPVADGFSGGNVASGDLTPDVASGDLTP
;
A
#
# COMPACT_ATOMS: atom_id res chain seq x y z
N MET A 1 8.80 -0.12 15.99
CA MET A 1 9.53 -1.40 16.11
C MET A 1 10.11 -1.63 17.50
N LEU A 2 10.89 -0.70 18.07
CA LEU A 2 11.51 -0.88 19.40
C LEU A 2 10.51 -1.11 20.55
N ALA A 3 9.40 -0.36 20.60
CA ALA A 3 8.37 -0.54 21.63
C ALA A 3 7.71 -1.93 21.57
N GLY A 4 7.40 -2.43 20.37
CA GLY A 4 6.84 -3.77 20.19
C GLY A 4 7.82 -4.87 20.61
N TRP A 5 9.09 -4.76 20.22
CA TRP A 5 10.14 -5.67 20.66
C TRP A 5 10.31 -5.66 22.18
N ALA A 6 10.35 -4.48 22.80
CA ALA A 6 10.46 -4.33 24.25
C ALA A 6 9.27 -4.93 25.00
N MET A 7 8.07 -4.85 24.43
CA MET A 7 6.85 -5.43 25.02
C MET A 7 6.82 -6.96 24.93
N LEU A 8 7.32 -7.53 23.83
CA LEU A 8 7.39 -8.98 23.60
C LEU A 8 8.60 -9.65 24.27
N ALA A 9 9.72 -8.95 24.42
CA ALA A 9 10.97 -9.46 24.97
C ALA A 9 10.85 -10.14 26.35
N PRO A 10 10.18 -9.56 27.37
CA PRO A 10 10.02 -10.23 28.67
C PRO A 10 9.16 -11.50 28.58
N PHE A 11 8.12 -11.52 27.74
CA PHE A 11 7.30 -12.71 27.52
C PHE A 11 8.08 -13.82 26.80
N PHE A 12 8.86 -13.45 25.77
CA PHE A 12 9.73 -14.35 25.04
C PHE A 12 10.80 -14.96 25.94
N ALA A 13 11.40 -14.16 26.82
CA ALA A 13 12.40 -14.61 27.78
C ALA A 13 11.82 -15.51 28.86
N PHE A 14 10.66 -15.15 29.42
CA PHE A 14 9.96 -15.96 30.41
C PHE A 14 9.57 -17.34 29.87
N ARG A 15 9.18 -17.43 28.59
CA ARG A 15 8.82 -18.70 27.93
C ARG A 15 10.02 -19.47 27.38
N ALA A 16 11.25 -19.01 27.63
CA ALA A 16 12.49 -19.56 27.06
C ALA A 16 12.40 -19.75 25.53
N GLY A 17 11.84 -18.76 24.83
CA GLY A 17 11.52 -18.84 23.40
C GLY A 17 12.73 -19.12 22.51
N TRP A 18 13.95 -18.83 22.97
CA TRP A 18 15.19 -19.19 22.27
C TRP A 18 15.36 -20.69 22.03
N ARG A 19 14.72 -21.55 22.83
CA ARG A 19 14.76 -23.01 22.66
C ARG A 19 13.96 -23.47 21.43
N GLU A 20 13.04 -22.65 20.93
CA GLU A 20 12.26 -22.97 19.74
C GLU A 20 13.07 -22.80 18.45
N TYR A 21 14.09 -21.94 18.43
CA TYR A 21 14.96 -21.77 17.26
C TYR A 21 15.65 -23.07 16.87
N ALA A 22 16.05 -23.87 17.85
CA ALA A 22 16.68 -25.18 17.63
C ALA A 22 15.70 -26.23 17.05
N ARG A 23 14.39 -25.97 17.10
CA ARG A 23 13.35 -26.87 16.59
C ARG A 23 12.77 -26.43 15.25
N VAL A 24 13.20 -25.27 14.72
CA VAL A 24 12.72 -24.78 13.42
C VAL A 24 13.23 -25.71 12.32
N SER A 25 12.30 -26.27 11.54
CA SER A 25 12.64 -27.12 10.40
C SER A 25 13.31 -26.32 9.28
N PRO A 26 14.03 -26.97 8.35
CA PRO A 26 14.58 -26.29 7.16
C PRO A 26 13.50 -25.56 6.34
N ALA A 27 12.30 -26.14 6.24
CA ALA A 27 11.15 -25.48 5.60
C ALA A 27 10.70 -24.23 6.37
N GLY A 28 10.73 -24.25 7.71
CA GLY A 28 10.45 -23.08 8.54
C GLY A 28 11.44 -21.94 8.31
N TRP A 29 12.74 -22.25 8.21
CA TRP A 29 13.75 -21.27 7.82
C TRP A 29 13.51 -20.72 6.41
N GLY A 30 13.13 -21.57 5.45
CA GLY A 30 12.73 -21.14 4.12
C GLY A 30 11.54 -20.17 4.13
N ALA A 31 10.51 -20.45 4.94
CA ALA A 31 9.36 -19.58 5.09
C ALA A 31 9.75 -18.22 5.70
N ILE A 32 10.63 -18.20 6.71
CA ILE A 32 11.15 -16.96 7.32
C ILE A 32 11.89 -16.11 6.27
N LEU A 33 12.78 -16.72 5.49
CA LEU A 33 13.53 -16.03 4.44
C LEU A 33 12.60 -15.51 3.34
N PHE A 34 11.61 -16.29 2.93
CA PHE A 34 10.61 -15.88 1.94
C PHE A 34 9.79 -14.68 2.41
N LEU A 35 9.31 -14.68 3.67
CA LEU A 35 8.55 -13.56 4.23
C LEU A 35 9.41 -12.29 4.38
N GLY A 36 10.66 -12.44 4.84
CA GLY A 36 11.57 -11.31 5.01
C GLY A 36 12.02 -10.70 3.68
N ILE A 37 12.53 -11.52 2.77
CA ILE A 37 13.13 -11.04 1.51
C ILE A 37 12.05 -10.83 0.46
N GLY A 38 11.19 -11.82 0.22
CA GLY A 38 10.16 -11.78 -0.81
C GLY A 38 9.03 -10.84 -0.46
N CYS A 39 8.29 -11.15 0.61
CA CYS A 39 7.08 -10.38 0.95
C CYS A 39 7.41 -8.96 1.43
N SER A 40 8.44 -8.80 2.27
CA SER A 40 8.78 -7.49 2.84
C SER A 40 9.78 -6.74 1.95
N GLY A 41 10.98 -7.29 1.73
CA GLY A 41 12.03 -6.61 0.95
C GLY A 41 11.60 -6.24 -0.47
N LEU A 42 11.30 -7.25 -1.30
CA LEU A 42 10.87 -7.04 -2.68
C LEU A 42 9.50 -6.37 -2.76
N GLY A 43 8.56 -6.76 -1.87
CA GLY A 43 7.25 -6.12 -1.79
C GLY A 43 7.33 -4.61 -1.59
N TYR A 44 8.14 -4.13 -0.65
CA TYR A 44 8.33 -2.70 -0.43
C TYR A 44 9.07 -2.02 -1.59
N LEU A 45 10.05 -2.67 -2.21
CA LEU A 45 10.71 -2.12 -3.40
C LEU A 45 9.72 -1.89 -4.53
N PHE A 46 8.85 -2.85 -4.82
CA PHE A 46 7.81 -2.68 -5.83
C PHE A 46 6.77 -1.64 -5.45
N TRP A 47 6.40 -1.57 -4.17
CA TRP A 47 5.51 -0.54 -3.65
C TRP A 47 6.07 0.86 -3.87
N TYR A 48 7.31 1.11 -3.45
CA TYR A 48 7.96 2.41 -3.61
C TYR A 48 8.21 2.77 -5.07
N ALA A 49 8.66 1.81 -5.89
CA ALA A 49 8.79 2.01 -7.34
C ALA A 49 7.44 2.33 -8.02
N GLY A 50 6.35 1.79 -7.50
CA GLY A 50 4.99 2.13 -7.94
C GLY A 50 4.62 3.56 -7.56
N LEU A 51 4.91 3.97 -6.33
CA LEU A 51 4.66 5.34 -5.85
C LEU A 51 5.46 6.41 -6.59
N GLU A 52 6.64 6.06 -7.12
CA GLU A 52 7.43 6.96 -7.97
C GLU A 52 6.78 7.20 -9.34
N LYS A 53 5.99 6.25 -9.85
CA LYS A 53 5.47 6.25 -11.23
C LYS A 53 3.98 6.49 -11.34
N LEU A 54 3.23 6.28 -10.27
CA LEU A 54 1.77 6.32 -10.24
C LEU A 54 1.28 7.16 -9.06
N GLU A 55 0.09 7.75 -9.21
CA GLU A 55 -0.57 8.44 -8.11
C GLU A 55 -0.81 7.49 -6.93
N THR A 56 -0.59 7.99 -5.71
CA THR A 56 -0.76 7.24 -4.45
C THR A 56 -2.10 6.52 -4.37
N SER A 57 -3.18 7.14 -4.84
CA SER A 57 -4.53 6.54 -4.86
C SER A 57 -4.62 5.30 -5.74
N ARG A 58 -3.89 5.25 -6.86
CA ARG A 58 -3.83 4.10 -7.78
C ARG A 58 -2.96 2.99 -7.20
N VAL A 59 -1.82 3.34 -6.61
CA VAL A 59 -0.96 2.36 -5.94
C VAL A 59 -1.68 1.71 -4.75
N ALA A 60 -2.38 2.51 -3.95
CA ALA A 60 -3.20 2.03 -2.84
C ALA A 60 -4.37 1.12 -3.29
N ALA A 61 -4.85 1.26 -4.53
CA ALA A 61 -5.90 0.39 -5.04
C ALA A 61 -5.43 -1.08 -5.21
N PHE A 62 -4.13 -1.33 -5.39
CA PHE A 62 -3.60 -2.70 -5.45
C PHE A 62 -3.75 -3.47 -4.14
N LEU A 63 -3.81 -2.77 -3.00
CA LEU A 63 -4.06 -3.41 -1.70
C LEU A 63 -5.46 -4.03 -1.63
N TYR A 64 -6.41 -3.59 -2.47
CA TYR A 64 -7.72 -4.23 -2.57
C TYR A 64 -7.68 -5.59 -3.28
N LEU A 65 -6.65 -5.85 -4.09
CA LEU A 65 -6.42 -7.15 -4.72
C LEU A 65 -5.67 -8.11 -3.81
N GLU A 66 -4.90 -7.59 -2.84
CA GLU A 66 -4.16 -8.39 -1.85
C GLU A 66 -4.98 -9.53 -1.23
N PRO A 67 -6.21 -9.34 -0.72
CA PRO A 67 -6.97 -10.44 -0.12
C PRO A 67 -7.35 -11.56 -1.11
N LEU A 68 -7.59 -11.24 -2.39
CA LEU A 68 -7.85 -12.28 -3.39
C LEU A 68 -6.56 -13.03 -3.74
N VAL A 69 -5.47 -12.29 -3.96
CA VAL A 69 -4.18 -12.86 -4.36
C VAL A 69 -3.61 -13.72 -3.23
N THR A 70 -3.72 -13.29 -1.97
CA THR A 70 -3.24 -14.04 -0.81
C THR A 70 -4.04 -15.32 -0.60
N LEU A 71 -5.37 -15.28 -0.75
CA LEU A 71 -6.21 -16.48 -0.69
C LEU A 71 -5.86 -17.46 -1.82
N ALA A 72 -5.73 -16.98 -3.06
CA ALA A 72 -5.33 -17.81 -4.18
C ALA A 72 -3.94 -18.42 -3.98
N ALA A 73 -2.97 -17.64 -3.49
CA ALA A 73 -1.63 -18.10 -3.17
C ALA A 73 -1.62 -19.14 -2.04
N ALA A 74 -2.43 -18.96 -0.99
CA ALA A 74 -2.55 -19.94 0.09
C ALA A 74 -3.06 -21.31 -0.43
N VAL A 75 -4.05 -21.29 -1.32
CA VAL A 75 -4.58 -22.53 -1.92
C VAL A 75 -3.57 -23.16 -2.88
N VAL A 76 -2.96 -22.38 -3.77
CA VAL A 76 -2.10 -22.90 -4.85
C VAL A 76 -0.70 -23.24 -4.37
N LEU A 77 -0.07 -22.38 -3.56
CA LEU A 77 1.32 -22.52 -3.14
C LEU A 77 1.47 -23.33 -1.85
N LEU A 78 0.56 -23.15 -0.90
CA LEU A 78 0.63 -23.84 0.40
C LEU A 78 -0.26 -25.10 0.43
N GLY A 79 -1.17 -25.26 -0.55
CA GLY A 79 -2.10 -26.38 -0.57
C GLY A 79 -3.11 -26.32 0.57
N GLU A 80 -3.41 -25.14 1.10
CA GLU A 80 -4.32 -25.02 2.24
C GLU A 80 -5.75 -25.45 1.85
N PRO A 81 -6.38 -26.32 2.65
CA PRO A 81 -7.75 -26.75 2.40
C PRO A 81 -8.71 -25.57 2.59
N VAL A 82 -9.58 -25.35 1.59
CA VAL A 82 -10.60 -24.31 1.65
C VAL A 82 -11.77 -24.81 2.49
N HIS A 83 -11.90 -24.26 3.68
CA HIS A 83 -13.03 -24.52 4.57
C HIS A 83 -14.12 -23.45 4.43
N TRP A 84 -15.33 -23.76 4.90
CA TRP A 84 -16.44 -22.80 4.94
C TRP A 84 -16.11 -21.53 5.73
N THR A 85 -15.27 -21.64 6.76
CA THR A 85 -14.75 -20.52 7.53
C THR A 85 -13.86 -19.61 6.69
N THR A 86 -12.99 -20.17 5.85
CA THR A 86 -12.15 -19.41 4.91
C THR A 86 -13.00 -18.65 3.90
N LEU A 87 -14.03 -19.29 3.35
CA LEU A 87 -14.97 -18.66 2.42
C LEU A 87 -15.78 -17.54 3.09
N ALA A 88 -16.27 -17.76 4.31
CA ALA A 88 -16.98 -16.74 5.07
C ALA A 88 -16.09 -15.53 5.38
N GLY A 89 -14.86 -15.76 5.85
CA GLY A 89 -13.88 -14.70 6.10
C GLY A 89 -13.53 -13.93 4.82
N GLY A 90 -13.28 -14.65 3.73
CA GLY A 90 -13.02 -14.05 2.41
C GLY A 90 -14.19 -13.19 1.94
N ALA A 91 -15.44 -13.65 2.08
CA ALA A 91 -16.63 -12.89 1.72
C ALA A 91 -16.76 -11.59 2.54
N ILE A 92 -16.47 -11.63 3.85
CA ILE A 92 -16.48 -10.45 4.73
C ILE A 92 -15.43 -9.43 4.26
N VAL A 93 -14.21 -9.88 3.96
CA VAL A 93 -13.14 -9.01 3.47
C VAL A 93 -13.53 -8.35 2.14
N LEU A 94 -14.05 -9.13 1.19
CA LEU A 94 -14.50 -8.62 -0.10
C LEU A 94 -15.65 -7.61 0.04
N ALA A 95 -16.60 -7.86 0.94
CA ALA A 95 -17.68 -6.93 1.24
C ALA A 95 -17.14 -5.60 1.82
N GLY A 96 -16.16 -5.66 2.72
CA GLY A 96 -15.48 -4.48 3.25
C GLY A 96 -14.77 -3.67 2.17
N VAL A 97 -14.02 -4.34 1.28
CA VAL A 97 -13.36 -3.71 0.13
C VAL A 97 -14.38 -3.03 -0.78
N PHE A 98 -15.48 -3.71 -1.10
CA PHE A 98 -16.55 -3.16 -1.94
C PHE A 98 -17.17 -1.91 -1.31
N LEU A 99 -17.42 -1.92 0.00
CA LEU A 99 -17.98 -0.78 0.71
C LEU A 99 -17.03 0.43 0.68
N VAL A 100 -15.74 0.22 0.92
CA VAL A 100 -14.72 1.28 0.89
C VAL A 100 -14.59 1.88 -0.50
N GLN A 101 -14.60 1.07 -1.55
CA GLN A 101 -14.52 1.57 -2.93
C GLN A 101 -15.73 2.42 -3.30
N ARG A 102 -16.94 2.05 -2.86
CA ARG A 102 -18.16 2.84 -3.11
C ARG A 102 -18.20 4.15 -2.31
N ALA A 103 -17.54 4.21 -1.16
CA ALA A 103 -17.49 5.41 -0.32
C ALA A 103 -16.52 6.49 -0.84
N ARG A 104 -15.58 6.15 -1.73
CA ARG A 104 -14.72 7.15 -2.39
C ARG A 104 -15.55 7.95 -3.41
N LYS A 105 -15.92 9.18 -3.05
CA LYS A 105 -16.44 10.15 -4.03
C LYS A 105 -15.33 10.48 -5.05
N PRO A 106 -15.64 10.63 -6.34
CA PRO A 106 -14.70 11.24 -7.28
C PRO A 106 -14.25 12.57 -6.71
N VAL A 107 -12.94 12.77 -6.59
CA VAL A 107 -12.39 14.11 -6.41
C VAL A 107 -12.81 14.86 -7.66
N ALA A 108 -13.81 15.73 -7.53
CA ALA A 108 -14.06 16.73 -8.55
C ALA A 108 -12.81 17.61 -8.55
N ASP A 109 -11.95 17.41 -9.55
CA ASP A 109 -10.81 18.28 -9.77
C ASP A 109 -11.34 19.69 -9.94
N GLY A 110 -11.18 20.49 -8.89
CA GLY A 110 -11.43 21.92 -8.89
C GLY A 110 -10.37 22.62 -9.72
N PHE A 111 -10.35 22.35 -11.03
CA PHE A 111 -9.69 23.18 -12.03
C PHE A 111 -10.74 24.04 -12.74
N SER A 112 -11.39 24.90 -11.96
CA SER A 112 -12.16 26.04 -12.44
C SER A 112 -11.60 27.28 -11.78
N GLY A 113 -10.74 28.02 -12.50
CA GLY A 113 -10.39 29.37 -12.12
C GLY A 113 -9.03 29.84 -12.61
N GLY A 114 -8.93 30.24 -13.89
CA GLY A 114 -7.92 31.21 -14.30
C GLY A 114 -7.55 31.16 -15.77
N ASN A 115 -8.40 31.72 -16.64
CA ASN A 115 -7.95 32.20 -17.93
C ASN A 115 -7.01 33.41 -17.69
N VAL A 116 -5.71 33.15 -17.57
CA VAL A 116 -4.64 34.18 -17.52
C VAL A 116 -3.98 34.33 -18.90
N ALA A 117 -4.69 33.98 -19.98
CA ALA A 117 -4.12 33.98 -21.33
C ALA A 117 -5.07 34.60 -22.36
N SER A 118 -5.44 35.87 -22.18
CA SER A 118 -5.81 36.74 -23.31
C SER A 118 -6.10 38.17 -22.85
N GLY A 119 -5.08 39.03 -22.89
CA GLY A 119 -5.25 40.49 -22.91
C GLY A 119 -4.80 41.20 -21.65
N ASP A 120 -3.51 41.51 -21.55
CA ASP A 120 -2.99 42.85 -21.19
C ASP A 120 -1.44 42.84 -21.04
N LEU A 121 -0.75 42.43 -22.11
CA LEU A 121 0.72 42.56 -22.21
C LEU A 121 1.06 43.46 -23.40
N THR A 122 0.49 44.65 -23.44
CA THR A 122 1.05 45.74 -24.23
C THR A 122 1.64 46.75 -23.24
N PRO A 123 2.96 46.82 -23.06
CA PRO A 123 3.53 47.98 -22.39
C PRO A 123 3.22 49.20 -23.26
N ASP A 124 2.42 50.10 -22.70
CA ASP A 124 2.12 51.43 -23.25
C ASP A 124 3.43 52.25 -23.30
N VAL A 125 4.21 52.02 -24.37
CA VAL A 125 5.45 52.74 -24.71
C VAL A 125 5.20 53.50 -26.01
N ALA A 126 4.07 54.21 -26.09
CA ALA A 126 3.72 55.00 -27.26
C ALA A 126 2.88 56.24 -26.90
N SER A 127 3.30 57.00 -25.90
CA SER A 127 3.00 58.43 -25.86
C SER A 127 4.28 59.21 -25.55
N GLY A 128 5.08 59.35 -26.60
CA GLY A 128 6.03 60.46 -26.67
C GLY A 128 5.22 61.76 -26.66
N ASP A 129 5.16 62.39 -25.49
CA ASP A 129 4.82 63.81 -25.40
C ASP A 129 6.06 64.52 -24.83
N LEU A 130 6.95 64.84 -25.77
CA LEU A 130 7.91 65.91 -25.64
C LEU A 130 7.16 67.20 -25.95
N THR A 131 6.80 67.98 -24.94
CA THR A 131 6.58 69.42 -25.11
C THR A 131 7.06 70.18 -23.85
N PRO A 132 7.57 71.42 -24.03
CA PRO A 132 8.67 72.01 -23.23
C PRO A 132 8.29 72.62 -21.87
#